data_AF-A0A7I8CQ77-F1
#
_entry.id   AF-A0A7I8CQ77-F1
#
_cell.length_a   1.000
_cell.length_b   1.000
_cell.length_c   1.000
_cell.angle_alpha   90.00
_cell.angle_beta   90.00
_cell.angle_gamma   90.00
#
_symmetry.space_group_name_H-M   'P 1'
#
loop_
_entity.id
_entity.type
_entity.pdbx_description
1 polymer ?
#
loop_
_entity_poly.entity_id
_entity_poly.type
_entity_poly.pdbx_seq_one_letter_code
_entity_poly.pdbx_strand_id
1 'polypeptide(L)'
;MSRRTDRPKGMRARRGRNGAVTYYLLCKDGSKLVLGQNFELARAQWVQEQQSRVALIRPATALELLHGIEQCSLPLASRQAAARRRSEIDTLRAFFTEHGDPKLEEITGEDVFLRWYGNAVRPGQPDSAIRMFRLV
;
A
#
# COMPACT_ATOMS: atom_id res chain seq x y z
N MET A 1 -0.02 -20.58 20.92
CA MET A 1 -0.39 -20.35 19.49
C MET A 1 0.04 -18.95 19.10
N SER A 2 1.08 -18.82 18.27
CA SER A 2 1.64 -17.52 17.87
C SER A 2 0.58 -16.65 17.22
N ARG A 3 0.41 -15.41 17.73
CA ARG A 3 -0.32 -14.37 17.01
C ARG A 3 0.37 -14.20 15.66
N ARG A 4 -0.26 -14.64 14.57
CA ARG A 4 0.19 -14.26 13.22
C ARG A 4 0.16 -12.74 13.17
N THR A 5 1.35 -12.15 13.19
CA THR A 5 1.61 -10.71 13.08
C THR A 5 1.36 -10.20 11.67
N ASP A 6 1.12 -11.08 10.71
CA ASP A 6 1.07 -10.77 9.27
C ASP A 6 -0.34 -10.38 8.78
N ARG A 7 -1.22 -9.95 9.69
CA ARG A 7 -2.57 -9.53 9.31
C ARG A 7 -2.54 -8.14 8.70
N PRO A 8 -3.21 -7.93 7.54
CA PRO A 8 -3.38 -6.61 6.96
C PRO A 8 -4.00 -5.61 7.93
N LYS A 9 -3.68 -4.33 7.75
CA LYS A 9 -4.16 -3.26 8.61
C LYS A 9 -5.69 -3.28 8.67
N GLY A 10 -6.25 -3.21 9.88
CA GLY A 10 -7.70 -3.26 10.10
C GLY A 10 -8.33 -4.65 10.03
N MET A 11 -7.63 -5.68 9.55
CA MET A 11 -8.13 -7.06 9.59
C MET A 11 -8.05 -7.62 11.00
N ARG A 12 -9.19 -8.07 11.51
CA ARG A 12 -9.33 -8.71 12.81
C ARG A 12 -9.75 -10.16 12.65
N ALA A 13 -9.54 -10.94 13.70
CA ALA A 13 -9.91 -12.35 13.75
C ALA A 13 -10.70 -12.59 15.03
N ARG A 14 -11.78 -13.36 14.93
CA ARG A 14 -12.58 -13.82 16.08
C ARG A 14 -12.63 -15.34 16.06
N ARG A 15 -12.35 -15.96 17.21
CA ARG A 15 -12.51 -17.40 17.39
C ARG A 15 -13.94 -17.70 17.87
N GLY A 16 -14.61 -18.62 17.19
CA GLY A 16 -15.91 -19.15 17.58
C GLY A 16 -15.80 -20.22 18.68
N ARG A 17 -16.94 -20.59 19.28
CA ARG A 17 -17.00 -21.66 20.30
C ARG A 17 -16.60 -23.04 19.73
N ASN A 18 -16.80 -23.24 18.43
CA ASN A 18 -16.39 -24.44 17.68
C ASN A 18 -14.90 -24.44 17.27
N GLY A 19 -14.10 -23.47 17.76
CA GLY A 19 -12.67 -23.36 17.42
C GLY A 19 -12.37 -22.72 16.06
N ALA A 20 -13.37 -22.53 15.20
CA ALA A 20 -13.21 -21.87 13.91
C ALA A 20 -12.79 -20.40 14.08
N VAL A 21 -11.91 -19.90 13.22
CA VAL A 21 -11.48 -18.50 13.21
C VAL A 21 -12.13 -17.80 12.03
N THR A 22 -12.90 -16.74 12.30
CA THR A 22 -13.47 -15.88 11.27
C THR A 22 -12.69 -14.58 11.19
N TYR A 23 -12.24 -14.23 10.00
CA TYR A 23 -11.57 -12.97 9.68
C TYR A 23 -12.61 -11.93 9.25
N TYR A 24 -12.43 -10.69 9.67
CA TYR A 24 -13.32 -9.59 9.34
C TYR A 24 -12.59 -8.25 9.34
N LEU A 25 -13.10 -7.28 8.59
CA LEU A 25 -12.72 -5.88 8.65
C LEU A 25 -13.68 -5.13 9.56
N LEU A 26 -13.14 -4.25 10.41
CA LEU A 26 -13.94 -3.27 11.12
C LEU A 26 -13.96 -1.98 10.29
N CYS A 27 -15.14 -1.64 9.78
CA CYS A 27 -15.35 -0.41 9.01
C CYS A 27 -15.41 0.81 9.94
N LYS A 28 -15.26 2.02 9.38
CA LYS A 28 -15.24 3.27 10.15
C LYS A 28 -16.59 3.57 10.83
N ASP A 29 -17.67 3.12 10.23
CA ASP A 29 -19.05 3.16 10.74
C ASP A 29 -19.30 2.15 11.88
N GLY A 30 -18.30 1.36 12.26
CA GLY A 30 -18.41 0.31 13.27
C GLY A 30 -18.99 -1.01 12.76
N SER A 31 -19.38 -1.08 11.48
CA SER A 31 -19.87 -2.31 10.86
C SER A 31 -18.73 -3.31 10.65
N LYS A 32 -19.09 -4.60 10.54
CA LYS A 32 -18.14 -5.71 10.35
C LYS A 32 -18.36 -6.33 8.99
N LEU A 33 -17.37 -6.20 8.11
CA LEU A 33 -17.34 -6.91 6.85
C LEU A 33 -16.65 -8.25 7.05
N VAL A 34 -17.39 -9.36 6.90
CA VAL A 34 -16.85 -10.71 7.07
C VAL A 34 -16.03 -11.09 5.84
N LEU A 35 -14.77 -11.50 6.07
CA LEU A 35 -13.83 -11.91 5.03
C LEU A 35 -13.68 -13.45 4.92
N GLY A 36 -14.42 -14.18 5.74
CA GLY A 36 -14.42 -15.64 5.75
C GLY A 36 -13.50 -16.28 6.80
N GLN A 37 -13.35 -17.60 6.71
CA GLN A 37 -12.64 -18.41 7.71
C GLN A 37 -11.25 -18.87 7.24
N ASN A 38 -11.00 -18.86 5.93
CA ASN A 38 -9.68 -19.13 5.36
C ASN A 38 -8.87 -17.82 5.28
N PHE A 39 -7.65 -17.83 5.82
CA PHE A 39 -6.81 -16.64 5.89
C PHE A 39 -6.38 -16.11 4.51
N GLU A 40 -6.00 -16.98 3.58
CA GLU A 40 -5.53 -16.53 2.26
C GLU A 40 -6.67 -15.93 1.44
N LEU A 41 -7.86 -16.55 1.49
CA LEU A 41 -9.06 -15.98 0.87
C LEU A 41 -9.44 -14.65 1.51
N ALA A 42 -9.37 -14.55 2.84
CA ALA A 42 -9.64 -13.31 3.55
C ALA A 42 -8.66 -12.19 3.16
N ARG A 43 -7.38 -12.51 2.94
CA ARG A 43 -6.39 -11.54 2.45
C ARG A 43 -6.71 -11.06 1.04
N ALA A 44 -7.09 -11.96 0.13
CA ALA A 44 -7.48 -11.58 -1.23
C ALA A 44 -8.71 -10.65 -1.21
N GLN A 45 -9.73 -10.98 -0.41
CA GLN A 45 -10.92 -10.14 -0.24
C GLN A 45 -10.59 -8.78 0.41
N TRP A 46 -9.64 -8.75 1.34
CA TRP A 46 -9.16 -7.49 1.92
C TRP A 46 -8.52 -6.58 0.87
N VAL A 47 -7.69 -7.13 -0.02
CA VAL A 47 -7.06 -6.37 -1.11
C VAL A 47 -8.11 -5.81 -2.05
N GLN A 48 -9.08 -6.64 -2.45
CA GLN A 48 -10.20 -6.19 -3.29
C GLN A 48 -10.97 -5.04 -2.63
N GLU A 49 -11.29 -5.16 -1.34
CA GLU A 49 -11.97 -4.11 -0.59
C GLU A 49 -11.15 -2.80 -0.52
N GLN A 50 -9.83 -2.87 -0.33
CA GLN A 50 -8.99 -1.67 -0.38
C GLN A 50 -8.95 -1.06 -1.78
N GLN A 51 -8.82 -1.89 -2.82
CA GLN A 51 -8.84 -1.43 -4.21
C GLN A 51 -10.16 -0.75 -4.56
N SER A 52 -11.30 -1.31 -4.14
CA SER A 52 -12.61 -0.68 -4.32
C SER A 52 -12.71 0.67 -3.62
N ARG A 53 -12.15 0.80 -2.41
CA ARG A 53 -12.11 2.09 -1.69
C ARG A 53 -11.27 3.13 -2.42
N VAL A 54 -10.09 2.75 -2.89
CA VAL A 54 -9.21 3.65 -3.65
C VAL A 54 -9.84 4.04 -4.99
N ALA A 55 -10.48 3.09 -5.68
CA ALA A 55 -11.20 3.35 -6.92
C ALA A 55 -12.39 4.31 -6.73
N LEU A 56 -13.06 4.26 -5.58
CA LEU A 56 -14.13 5.21 -5.22
C LEU A 56 -13.59 6.62 -4.94
N ILE A 57 -12.41 6.73 -4.34
CA ILE A 57 -11.76 8.02 -4.05
C ILE A 57 -11.34 8.71 -5.35
N ARG A 58 -10.98 7.95 -6.40
CA ARG A 58 -10.48 8.45 -7.69
C ARG A 58 -9.33 9.44 -7.50
N PRO A 59 -8.11 8.95 -7.23
CA PRO A 59 -6.97 9.82 -6.95
C PRO A 59 -6.78 10.80 -8.12
N ALA A 60 -6.72 12.09 -7.81
CA ALA A 60 -6.54 13.16 -8.80
C ALA A 60 -5.07 13.55 -8.96
N THR A 61 -4.26 13.32 -7.92
CA THR A 61 -2.84 13.69 -7.87
C THR A 61 -1.93 12.49 -7.63
N ALA A 62 -0.64 12.67 -7.93
CA ALA A 62 0.37 11.64 -7.76
C ALA A 62 0.52 11.19 -6.30
N LEU A 63 0.40 12.11 -5.32
CA LEU A 63 0.44 11.76 -3.91
C LEU A 63 -0.80 10.97 -3.47
N GLU A 64 -1.99 11.31 -3.97
CA GLU A 64 -3.21 10.55 -3.71
C GLU A 64 -3.13 9.13 -4.28
N LEU A 65 -2.60 8.99 -5.49
CA LEU A 65 -2.37 7.70 -6.13
C LEU A 65 -1.37 6.86 -5.33
N LEU A 66 -0.25 7.46 -4.92
CA LEU A 66 0.75 6.80 -4.08
C LEU A 66 0.18 6.36 -2.73
N HIS A 67 -0.69 7.18 -2.14
CA HIS A 67 -1.42 6.80 -0.92
C HIS A 67 -2.36 5.62 -1.16
N GLY A 68 -3.07 5.59 -2.29
CA GLY A 68 -3.91 4.46 -2.68
C GLY A 68 -3.11 3.17 -2.86
N ILE A 69 -1.93 3.25 -3.50
CA ILE A 69 -1.00 2.11 -3.64
C ILE A 69 -0.56 1.59 -2.27
N GLU A 70 -0.24 2.49 -1.33
CA GLU A 70 0.12 2.10 0.04
C GLU A 70 -1.05 1.41 0.76
N GLN A 71 -2.28 1.92 0.62
CA GLN A 71 -3.48 1.34 1.23
C GLN A 71 -3.82 -0.05 0.67
N CYS A 72 -3.59 -0.28 -0.62
CA CYS A 72 -3.84 -1.58 -1.25
C CYS A 72 -2.73 -2.62 -0.98
N SER A 73 -1.60 -2.19 -0.40
CA SER A 73 -0.46 -3.08 -0.18
C SER A 73 -0.65 -3.99 1.03
N LEU A 74 -0.44 -5.30 0.84
CA LEU A 74 -0.40 -6.26 1.93
C LEU A 74 0.82 -6.02 2.84
N PRO A 75 0.76 -6.40 4.13
CA PRO A 75 1.95 -6.48 4.97
C PRO A 75 3.00 -7.34 4.30
N LEU A 76 4.21 -6.81 4.19
CA LEU A 76 5.32 -7.53 3.58
C LEU A 76 5.84 -8.60 4.53
N ALA A 77 6.21 -9.75 3.97
CA ALA A 77 6.56 -10.96 4.71
C ALA A 77 7.83 -10.82 5.60
N SER A 78 8.65 -9.80 5.36
CA SER A 78 9.85 -9.53 6.15
C SER A 78 9.97 -8.06 6.51
N ARG A 79 10.61 -7.78 7.65
CA ARG A 79 10.93 -6.41 8.09
C ARG A 79 11.80 -5.68 7.07
N GLN A 80 12.73 -6.38 6.44
CA GLN A 80 13.60 -5.80 5.41
C GLN A 80 12.81 -5.41 4.16
N ALA A 81 11.88 -6.27 3.70
CA ALA A 81 11.00 -5.93 2.59
C ALA A 81 10.11 -4.72 2.94
N ALA A 82 9.55 -4.69 4.16
CA ALA A 82 8.77 -3.55 4.65
C ALA A 82 9.57 -2.24 4.68
N ALA A 83 10.82 -2.28 5.14
CA ALA A 83 11.71 -1.13 5.14
C ALA A 83 12.04 -0.64 3.73
N ARG A 84 12.31 -1.56 2.78
CA ARG A 84 12.54 -1.21 1.36
C ARG A 84 11.33 -0.52 0.75
N ARG A 85 10.14 -1.12 0.88
CA ARG A 85 8.90 -0.55 0.35
C ARG A 85 8.61 0.83 0.92
N ARG A 86 8.85 1.03 2.22
CA ARG A 86 8.73 2.34 2.87
C ARG A 86 9.70 3.34 2.26
N SER A 87 10.97 2.98 2.13
CA SER A 87 11.98 3.84 1.50
C SER A 87 11.64 4.21 0.05
N GLU A 88 11.07 3.28 -0.71
CA GLU A 88 10.62 3.54 -2.09
C GLU A 88 9.45 4.54 -2.12
N ILE A 89 8.42 4.32 -1.29
CA ILE A 89 7.27 5.23 -1.16
C ILE A 89 7.73 6.62 -0.70
N ASP A 90 8.62 6.69 0.29
CA ASP A 90 9.14 7.96 0.81
C ASP A 90 9.97 8.72 -0.24
N THR A 91 10.68 8.00 -1.12
CA THR A 91 11.40 8.59 -2.25
C THR A 91 10.44 9.18 -3.28
N LEU A 92 9.41 8.43 -3.69
CA LEU A 92 8.40 8.92 -4.63
C LEU A 92 7.60 10.09 -4.05
N ARG A 93 7.28 10.02 -2.75
CA ARG A 93 6.59 11.10 -2.05
C ARG A 93 7.40 12.40 -2.07
N ALA A 94 8.71 12.32 -1.80
CA ALA A 94 9.58 13.48 -1.86
C ALA A 94 9.64 14.06 -3.27
N PHE A 95 9.81 13.20 -4.29
CA PHE A 95 9.79 13.62 -5.70
C PHE A 95 8.49 14.36 -6.04
N PHE A 96 7.33 13.75 -5.83
CA PHE A 96 6.05 14.39 -6.17
C PHE A 96 5.80 15.67 -5.36
N THR A 97 6.23 15.73 -4.10
CA THR A 97 6.09 16.94 -3.27
C THR A 97 6.94 18.09 -3.82
N GLU A 98 8.19 17.83 -4.21
CA GLU A 98 9.07 18.86 -4.81
C GLU A 98 8.57 19.33 -6.19
N HIS A 99 7.86 18.45 -6.90
CA HIS A 99 7.21 18.75 -8.17
C HIS A 99 5.76 19.29 -8.04
N GLY A 100 5.32 19.65 -6.82
CA GLY A 100 4.05 20.33 -6.59
C GLY A 100 2.80 19.44 -6.61
N ASP A 101 2.96 18.14 -6.36
CA ASP A 101 1.90 17.12 -6.42
C ASP A 101 1.13 17.13 -7.75
N PRO A 102 1.81 16.76 -8.86
CA PRO A 102 1.21 16.86 -10.19
C PRO A 102 -0.04 16.00 -10.32
N LYS A 103 -0.94 16.41 -11.21
CA LYS A 103 -2.05 15.55 -11.62
C LYS A 103 -1.54 14.31 -12.36
N LEU A 104 -2.36 13.27 -12.46
CA LEU A 104 -1.95 12.01 -13.08
C LEU A 104 -1.47 12.18 -14.52
N GLU A 105 -2.13 13.05 -15.29
CA GLU A 105 -1.75 13.39 -16.66
C GLU A 105 -0.47 14.26 -16.77
N GLU A 106 -0.03 14.87 -15.67
CA GLU A 106 1.12 15.76 -15.58
C GLU A 106 2.36 15.06 -14.99
N ILE A 107 2.26 13.78 -14.65
CA ILE A 107 3.40 13.02 -14.11
C ILE A 107 4.52 12.99 -15.16
N THR A 108 5.61 13.66 -14.82
CA THR A 108 6.81 13.76 -15.67
C THR A 108 7.43 12.39 -15.92
N GLY A 109 8.12 12.21 -17.04
CA GLY A 109 8.74 10.92 -17.39
C GLY A 109 9.79 10.40 -16.41
N GLU A 110 10.14 9.12 -16.57
CA GLU A 110 11.17 8.41 -15.78
C GLU A 110 12.54 9.11 -15.81
N ASP A 111 12.87 9.78 -16.92
CA ASP A 111 14.11 10.53 -17.11
C ASP A 111 14.24 11.73 -16.16
N VAL A 112 13.13 12.43 -15.91
CA VAL A 112 13.07 13.55 -14.97
C VAL A 112 13.25 13.06 -13.54
N PHE A 113 12.60 11.95 -13.20
CA PHE A 113 12.76 11.29 -11.91
C PHE A 113 14.21 10.86 -11.66
N LEU A 114 14.85 10.23 -12.65
CA LEU A 114 16.24 9.79 -12.56
C LEU A 114 17.22 10.96 -12.37
N ARG A 115 17.01 12.06 -13.10
CA ARG A 115 17.83 13.27 -12.96
C ARG A 115 17.67 13.88 -11.58
N TRP A 116 16.44 13.98 -11.08
CA TRP A 116 16.16 14.46 -9.73
C TRP A 116 16.84 13.56 -8.67
N TYR A 117 16.72 12.24 -8.80
CA TYR A 117 17.29 11.28 -7.85
C TYR A 117 18.82 11.38 -7.76
N GLY A 118 19.49 11.54 -8.90
CA GLY A 118 20.94 11.73 -8.97
C GLY A 118 21.40 13.03 -8.31
N ASN A 119 20.65 14.12 -8.48
CA ASN A 119 20.95 15.42 -7.88
C ASN A 119 20.68 15.47 -6.37
N ALA A 120 19.72 14.69 -5.86
CA ALA A 120 19.34 14.67 -4.45
C ALA A 120 20.33 13.90 -3.54
N VAL A 121 21.46 13.40 -4.07
CA VAL A 121 22.51 12.65 -3.33
C VAL A 121 21.93 11.52 -2.46
N ARG A 122 20.94 10.79 -3.00
CA ARG A 122 20.30 9.70 -2.27
C ARG A 122 21.21 8.47 -2.25
N PRO A 123 21.44 7.82 -1.08
CA PRO A 123 22.25 6.63 -1.01
C PRO A 123 21.52 5.42 -1.63
N GLY A 124 22.06 4.86 -2.72
CA GLY A 124 21.60 3.60 -3.31
C GLY A 124 21.25 3.66 -4.80
N GLN A 125 20.91 2.50 -5.36
CA GLN A 125 20.43 2.38 -6.74
C GLN A 125 18.93 2.71 -6.81
N PRO A 126 18.45 3.49 -7.79
CA PRO A 126 17.05 3.88 -7.91
C PRO A 126 16.12 2.76 -8.38
N ASP A 127 16.65 1.60 -8.80
CA ASP A 127 15.93 0.47 -9.40
C ASP A 127 14.63 0.05 -8.71
N SER A 128 14.59 0.12 -7.38
CA SER A 128 13.41 -0.29 -6.63
C SER A 128 12.34 0.80 -6.61
N ALA A 129 12.74 2.07 -6.53
CA ALA A 129 11.83 3.22 -6.62
C ALA A 129 11.31 3.40 -8.06
N ILE A 130 12.16 3.19 -9.09
CA ILE A 130 11.75 3.21 -10.51
C ILE A 130 10.70 2.15 -10.80
N ARG A 131 10.88 0.93 -10.29
CA ARG A 131 9.89 -0.13 -10.47
C ARG A 131 8.52 0.26 -9.92
N MET A 132 8.48 1.03 -8.83
CA MET A 132 7.24 1.55 -8.30
C MET A 132 6.74 2.76 -9.08
N PHE A 133 7.64 3.65 -9.53
CA PHE A 133 7.31 4.78 -10.40
C PHE A 133 6.54 4.34 -11.65
N ARG A 134 6.96 3.23 -12.27
CA ARG A 134 6.28 2.64 -13.44
C ARG A 134 4.88 2.09 -13.17
N LEU A 135 4.45 2.01 -11.90
CA LEU A 135 3.09 1.62 -11.52
C LEU A 135 2.17 2.83 -11.31
N VAL A 136 2.73 4.04 -11.31
CA VAL A 136 2.05 5.33 -11.20
C VAL A 136 1.73 5.82 -12.60
#